data_AF-A0A6A5YT86-F1
#
_entry.id   AF-A0A6A5YT86-F1
#
_cell.length_a   1.000
_cell.length_b   1.000
_cell.length_c   1.000
_cell.angle_alpha   90.00
_cell.angle_beta   90.00
_cell.angle_gamma   90.00
#
_symmetry.space_group_name_H-M   'P 1'
#
loop_
_entity.id
_entity.type
_entity.pdbx_description
1 polymer ?
#
loop_
_entity_poly.entity_id
_entity_poly.type
_entity_poly.pdbx_seq_one_letter_code
_entity_poly.pdbx_strand_id
1 'polypeptide(L)'
;MLYNQLPHATVDIRVASSPLANHRWIPNEEAGTSPFSAYSLSREQTFACIAKFESGAFNFDPVAMKGVHAVSAGNSIFVSRNLLEDPCH
;
A
#
# COMPACT_ATOMS: atom_id res chain seq x y z
N MET A 1 -7.98 -22.68 -2.49
CA MET A 1 -7.36 -21.34 -2.49
C MET A 1 -7.25 -20.86 -1.04
N LEU A 2 -6.09 -20.34 -0.63
CA LEU A 2 -5.77 -19.97 0.77
C LEU A 2 -6.79 -19.01 1.41
N TYR A 3 -7.47 -18.19 0.60
CA TYR A 3 -8.45 -17.20 1.03
C TYR A 3 -9.85 -17.74 1.38
N ASN A 4 -10.12 -19.04 1.20
CA ASN A 4 -11.42 -19.63 1.52
C ASN A 4 -11.69 -19.74 3.04
N GLN A 5 -10.70 -19.36 3.86
CA GLN A 5 -10.72 -19.47 5.33
C GLN A 5 -10.91 -18.11 6.02
N LEU A 6 -11.05 -17.01 5.26
CA LEU A 6 -11.23 -15.66 5.80
C LEU A 6 -12.54 -15.05 5.29
N PRO A 7 -13.71 -15.51 5.79
CA PRO A 7 -14.95 -14.82 5.52
C PRO A 7 -14.81 -13.37 5.97
N HIS A 8 -15.14 -12.42 5.10
CA HIS A 8 -15.06 -10.96 5.28
C HIS A 8 -13.72 -10.25 5.01
N ALA A 9 -12.66 -10.94 4.55
CA ALA A 9 -11.46 -10.23 4.08
C ALA A 9 -11.74 -9.54 2.73
N THR A 10 -11.69 -8.20 2.70
CA THR A 10 -12.05 -7.35 1.54
C THR A 10 -10.89 -7.06 0.58
N VAL A 11 -9.78 -7.79 0.67
CA VAL A 11 -8.68 -7.58 -0.29
C VAL A 11 -9.08 -8.17 -1.63
N ASP A 12 -9.09 -7.35 -2.67
CA ASP A 12 -9.43 -7.80 -4.02
C ASP A 12 -8.47 -8.91 -4.49
N ILE A 13 -9.01 -10.05 -4.92
CA ILE A 13 -8.20 -11.20 -5.34
C ILE A 13 -7.28 -10.89 -6.52
N ARG A 14 -7.58 -9.85 -7.31
CA ARG A 14 -6.72 -9.37 -8.40
C ARG A 14 -5.39 -8.83 -7.89
N VAL A 15 -5.27 -8.49 -6.61
CA VAL A 15 -3.98 -8.14 -6.02
C VAL A 15 -3.03 -9.34 -6.03
N ALA A 16 -3.54 -10.55 -5.84
CA ALA A 16 -2.76 -11.79 -5.86
C ALA A 16 -2.47 -12.30 -7.29
N SER A 17 -2.96 -11.63 -8.34
CA SER A 17 -2.70 -12.04 -9.72
C SER A 17 -1.28 -11.71 -10.19
N SER A 18 -0.55 -10.85 -9.46
CA SER A 18 0.84 -10.50 -9.74
C SER A 18 1.71 -10.72 -8.50
N PRO A 19 2.92 -11.30 -8.64
CA PRO A 19 3.88 -11.40 -7.54
C PRO A 19 4.18 -10.02 -6.98
N LEU A 20 4.21 -9.89 -5.65
CA LEU A 20 4.47 -8.62 -4.96
C LEU A 20 5.79 -8.01 -5.45
N ALA A 21 6.83 -8.84 -5.65
CA ALA A 21 8.14 -8.44 -6.16
C ALA A 21 8.12 -7.62 -7.47
N ASN A 22 7.07 -7.73 -8.28
CA ASN A 22 6.94 -6.98 -9.53
C ASN A 22 6.37 -5.56 -9.33
N HIS A 23 6.10 -5.16 -8.09
CA HIS A 23 5.47 -3.88 -7.79
C HIS A 23 6.51 -2.79 -7.57
N ARG A 24 6.30 -1.63 -8.21
CA ARG A 24 7.26 -0.51 -8.23
C ARG A 24 7.43 0.19 -6.89
N TRP A 25 6.47 0.01 -5.99
CA TRP A 25 6.51 0.60 -4.66
C TRP A 25 7.33 -0.21 -3.65
N ILE A 26 7.78 -1.42 -4.01
CA ILE A 26 8.66 -2.19 -3.14
C ILE A 26 10.07 -1.58 -3.16
N PRO A 27 10.67 -1.31 -1.99
CA PRO A 27 12.06 -0.86 -1.92
C PRO A 27 13.01 -1.97 -2.41
N ASN A 28 13.94 -1.62 -3.30
CA ASN A 28 14.97 -2.53 -3.82
C ASN A 28 16.05 -2.91 -2.79
N GLU A 29 16.13 -2.17 -1.68
CA GLU A 29 17.32 -2.06 -0.81
C GLU A 29 17.13 -2.70 0.57
N GLU A 30 16.57 -3.91 0.64
CA GLU A 30 16.63 -4.68 1.89
C GLU A 30 17.08 -6.13 1.65
N ALA A 31 18.33 -6.28 1.20
CA ALA A 31 19.01 -7.55 0.95
C ALA A 31 19.24 -8.42 2.21
N GLY A 32 18.51 -8.20 3.31
CA GLY A 32 18.72 -8.87 4.59
C GLY A 32 17.48 -9.07 5.46
N THR A 33 16.30 -8.63 5.03
CA THR A 33 15.07 -8.78 5.82
C THR A 33 14.48 -10.17 5.59
N SER A 34 14.15 -10.87 6.67
CA SER A 34 13.55 -12.20 6.59
C SER A 34 12.26 -12.16 5.74
N PRO A 35 11.87 -13.25 5.05
CA PRO A 35 10.71 -13.26 4.16
C PRO A 35 9.36 -12.94 4.84
N PHE A 36 9.35 -12.79 6.17
CA PHE A 36 8.18 -12.48 6.98
C PHE A 36 8.28 -11.13 7.71
N SER A 37 9.31 -10.34 7.41
CA SER A 37 9.47 -9.01 7.98
C SER A 37 8.64 -7.97 7.21
N ALA A 38 8.17 -6.95 7.92
CA ALA A 38 7.43 -5.85 7.31
C ALA A 38 8.40 -4.92 6.56
N TYR A 39 8.01 -4.49 5.37
CA TYR A 39 8.75 -3.48 4.61
C TYR A 39 8.66 -2.11 5.29
N SER A 40 9.79 -1.42 5.40
CA SER A 40 9.81 -0.01 5.78
C SER A 40 9.50 0.85 4.54
N LEU A 41 8.25 1.32 4.42
CA LEU A 41 7.80 2.09 3.27
C LEU A 41 7.81 3.59 3.55
N SER A 42 8.23 4.40 2.57
CA SER A 42 7.96 5.84 2.56
C SER A 42 6.45 6.10 2.48
N ARG A 43 6.02 7.34 2.74
CA ARG A 43 4.62 7.73 2.62
C ARG A 43 4.11 7.51 1.18
N GLU A 44 4.91 7.88 0.19
CA GLU A 44 4.58 7.75 -1.22
C GLU A 44 4.45 6.28 -1.62
N GLN A 45 5.38 5.43 -1.16
CA GLN A 45 5.30 3.97 -1.34
C GLN A 45 4.07 3.38 -0.64
N THR A 46 3.75 3.85 0.56
CA THR A 46 2.57 3.44 1.31
C THR A 46 1.28 3.77 0.55
N PHE A 47 1.16 4.98 -0.01
CA PHE A 47 -0.02 5.34 -0.81
C PHE A 47 -0.11 4.56 -2.12
N ALA A 48 1.02 4.32 -2.80
CA ALA A 48 1.05 3.46 -3.99
C ALA A 48 0.65 2.01 -3.66
N CYS A 49 1.09 1.50 -2.50
CA CYS A 49 0.69 0.20 -1.97
C CYS A 49 -0.81 0.15 -1.70
N ILE A 50 -1.35 1.09 -0.90
CA ILE A 50 -2.79 1.19 -0.59
C ILE A 50 -3.61 1.23 -1.88
N ALA A 51 -3.24 2.08 -2.84
CA ALA A 51 -3.97 2.19 -4.10
C ALA A 51 -4.02 0.87 -4.87
N LYS A 52 -2.95 0.06 -4.84
CA LYS A 52 -2.94 -1.27 -5.46
C LYS A 52 -3.83 -2.26 -4.73
N PHE A 53 -3.77 -2.29 -3.40
CA PHE A 53 -4.57 -3.21 -2.58
C PHE A 53 -6.07 -2.89 -2.63
N GLU A 54 -6.42 -1.62 -2.60
CA GLU A 54 -7.81 -1.16 -2.64
C GLU A 54 -8.44 -1.26 -4.03
N SER A 55 -7.68 -1.02 -5.10
CA SER A 55 -8.22 -1.07 -6.47
C SER A 55 -8.05 -2.42 -7.17
N GLY A 56 -7.14 -3.27 -6.70
CA GLY A 56 -6.69 -4.48 -7.38
C GLY A 56 -5.90 -4.24 -8.69
N ALA A 57 -5.96 -3.03 -9.26
CA ALA A 57 -5.48 -2.75 -10.62
C ALA A 57 -4.34 -1.72 -10.66
N PHE A 58 -4.44 -0.63 -9.90
CA PHE A 58 -3.53 0.50 -10.03
C PHE A 58 -2.22 0.27 -9.27
N ASN A 59 -1.13 0.03 -10.00
CA ASN A 59 0.22 -0.08 -9.45
C ASN A 59 1.00 1.21 -9.74
N PHE A 60 0.78 2.25 -8.93
CA PHE A 60 1.42 3.54 -9.12
C PHE A 60 2.92 3.49 -8.82
N ASP A 61 3.66 4.35 -9.52
CA ASP A 61 5.03 4.65 -9.16
C ASP A 61 5.02 5.53 -7.89
N PRO A 62 5.85 5.28 -6.88
CA PRO A 62 5.96 6.17 -5.72
C PRO A 62 6.19 7.64 -6.10
N VAL A 63 6.91 7.91 -7.19
CA VAL A 63 7.14 9.29 -7.66
C VAL A 63 5.82 9.97 -8.04
N ALA A 64 4.84 9.23 -8.55
CA ALA A 64 3.51 9.76 -8.88
C ALA A 64 2.68 10.10 -7.63
N MET A 65 3.06 9.59 -6.46
CA MET A 65 2.41 9.88 -5.17
C MET A 65 3.08 11.04 -4.42
N LYS A 66 4.06 11.72 -5.02
CA LYS A 66 4.75 12.83 -4.40
C LYS A 66 3.77 13.97 -4.09
N GLY A 67 3.71 14.38 -2.82
CA GLY A 67 2.79 15.43 -2.35
C GLY A 67 1.36 14.95 -2.10
N VAL A 68 1.07 13.67 -2.28
CA VAL A 68 -0.22 13.08 -1.86
C VAL A 68 -0.20 12.91 -0.34
N HIS A 69 -1.25 13.43 0.31
CA HIS A 69 -1.45 13.34 1.75
C HIS A 69 -2.69 12.53 2.13
N ALA A 70 -3.57 12.24 1.17
CA ALA A 70 -4.75 11.42 1.39
C ALA A 70 -5.14 10.68 0.10
N VAL A 71 -5.66 9.47 0.26
CA VAL A 71 -6.22 8.65 -0.81
C VAL A 71 -7.63 8.23 -0.39
N SER A 72 -8.60 8.42 -1.27
CA SER A 72 -9.96 7.89 -1.10
C SER A 72 -10.14 6.71 -2.05
N ALA A 73 -10.62 5.59 -1.51
CA ALA A 73 -10.92 4.39 -2.28
C ALA A 73 -12.21 3.76 -1.76
N GLY A 74 -13.22 3.62 -2.63
CA GLY A 74 -14.53 3.09 -2.27
C GLY A 74 -15.19 3.90 -1.14
N ASN A 75 -15.38 3.25 0.01
CA ASN A 75 -15.94 3.83 1.23
C ASN A 75 -14.90 4.19 2.31
N SER A 76 -13.61 4.13 1.97
CA SER A 76 -12.49 4.36 2.88
C SER A 76 -11.68 5.60 2.48
N ILE A 77 -11.13 6.29 3.47
CA ILE A 77 -10.17 7.40 3.28
C ILE A 77 -8.94 7.10 4.11
N PHE A 78 -7.79 7.10 3.45
CA PHE A 78 -6.47 6.88 4.04
C PHE A 78 -5.71 8.20 4.05
N VAL A 79 -5.29 8.66 5.22
CA VAL A 79 -4.70 9.99 5.40
C VAL A 79 -3.32 9.87 6.05
N SER A 80 -2.37 10.70 5.62
CA SER A 80 -1.04 10.78 6.22
C SER A 80 -1.15 11.29 7.65
N ARG A 81 -0.41 10.69 8.58
CA ARG A 81 -0.39 11.09 9.99
C ARG A 81 -0.12 12.59 10.19
N ASN A 82 0.75 13.18 9.36
CA ASN A 82 1.06 14.61 9.39
C ASN A 82 -0.15 15.53 9.15
N LEU A 83 -1.27 15.03 8.61
CA LEU A 83 -2.51 15.80 8.45
C LEU A 83 -3.46 15.66 9.64
N LEU A 84 -3.25 14.63 10.47
CA LEU A 84 -4.04 14.38 11.68
C LEU A 84 -3.43 15.07 12.90
N GLU A 85 -2.13 15.38 12.85
CA GLU A 85 -1.45 16.18 13.86
C GLU A 85 -1.68 17.67 13.56
N ASP A 86 -2.28 18.39 14.51
CA ASP A 86 -2.47 19.84 14.43
C ASP A 86 -1.09 20.54 14.43
N PRO A 87 -0.79 21.45 13.48
CA PRO A 87 0.48 22.18 13.45
C PRO A 87 0.65 23.19 14.61
N CYS A 88 -0.21 23.20 15.63
CA CYS A 88 0.01 23.99 16.85
C CYS A 88 1.09 23.37 17.77
N HIS A 89 2.37 23.57 17.39
CA HIS A 89 3.48 23.65 18.34
C HIS A 89 4.46 24.75 17.93
#